data_AF-A0A3D0L8Q5-F1
#
_entry.id   AF-A0A3D0L8Q5-F1
#
_cell.length_a   1.000
_cell.length_b   1.000
_cell.length_c   1.000
_cell.angle_alpha   90.00
_cell.angle_beta   90.00
_cell.angle_gamma   90.00
#
_symmetry.space_group_name_H-M   'P 1'
#
loop_
_entity.id
_entity.type
_entity.pdbx_description
1 polymer ?
#
loop_
_entity_poly.entity_id
_entity_poly.type
_entity_poly.pdbx_seq_one_letter_code
_entity_poly.pdbx_strand_id
1 'polypeptide(L)'
;MIFMILNILIGGGLIAFSFTIDSHKSGHNGNPLVNLTLMLASIFILMGVALLCCLLGAPDPMCLLLGRLTFLFMGMFCMGGCHVVLTFESEKNNTFLKVLQWILNIACLVFIFFVPHMVTGFSIEDGTFQIMSDTLVATENIKITWFNMYCLVCIVGIPFVTNLMLLIRAENTKNRLLRQNLVLMGIGFFATWISYALMFFACLYQPMTFSLILLCLVPQLVIFVRASSNDQIWGKSLIFRTFLRSVLIYILPSVVEGLIFAGLRMIFPNRGIVYYILLALGTSIVVFVWVLTGRRFTRMDAMRDSNYSEDFENAITSIDFEGDPAVIMSNLRAAFEKYVDTTEITLAVDADTGFLESVFTEEDKKIAIPIDDPCFDVLLNLKHQIVFRSFAEHDYSVQSVRGDLLQLLDSTNSEAFIMLNEGRHIVGVLFLGAKTSHNPFNEYDYKVFTKLYSNFFVVGYYMKNIMNESVVGTVNREIRMSSQIITSIQENMDYIKNPKIDAGYRMIPAHNIGGEFIDMIRLNDQKHMFIIGALNGKGIAASMSMVILKSIIRTDLA
;
A
#
# COMPACT_ATOMS: atom_id res chain seq x y z
N MET A 1 -16.53 24.88 -32.56
CA MET A 1 -16.64 23.41 -32.68
C MET A 1 -15.71 22.63 -31.74
N ILE A 2 -14.39 22.88 -31.72
CA ILE A 2 -13.45 22.11 -30.86
C ILE A 2 -13.81 22.19 -29.36
N PHE A 3 -14.07 23.38 -28.84
CA PHE A 3 -14.45 23.60 -27.43
C PHE A 3 -15.76 22.89 -27.03
N MET A 4 -16.70 22.75 -27.96
CA MET A 4 -17.95 22.01 -27.74
C MET A 4 -17.67 20.51 -27.62
N ILE A 5 -16.89 19.94 -28.54
CA ILE A 5 -16.49 18.52 -28.49
C ILE A 5 -15.75 18.23 -27.18
N LEU A 6 -14.86 19.12 -26.76
CA LEU A 6 -14.10 18.97 -25.52
C LEU A 6 -15.01 18.92 -24.29
N ASN A 7 -16.00 19.82 -24.18
CA ASN A 7 -16.97 19.81 -23.08
C ASN A 7 -17.75 18.47 -23.02
N ILE A 8 -18.20 17.95 -24.17
CA ILE A 8 -18.92 16.67 -24.23
C ILE A 8 -18.01 15.49 -23.84
N LEU A 9 -16.77 15.47 -24.34
CA LEU A 9 -15.80 14.42 -23.99
C LEU A 9 -15.46 14.42 -22.49
N ILE A 10 -15.27 15.60 -21.89
CA ILE A 10 -15.04 15.73 -20.45
C ILE A 10 -16.25 15.23 -19.66
N GLY A 11 -17.47 15.61 -20.08
CA GLY A 11 -18.70 15.12 -19.47
C GLY A 11 -18.81 13.58 -19.51
N GLY A 12 -18.53 12.97 -20.66
CA GLY A 12 -18.49 11.51 -20.80
C GLY A 12 -17.42 10.85 -19.92
N GLY A 13 -16.23 11.45 -19.83
CA GLY A 13 -15.15 10.98 -18.96
C GLY A 13 -15.52 11.03 -17.47
N LEU A 14 -16.25 12.06 -17.03
CA LEU A 14 -16.74 12.17 -15.65
C LEU A 14 -17.82 11.13 -15.31
N ILE A 15 -18.67 10.76 -16.29
CA ILE A 15 -19.63 9.65 -16.12
C ILE A 15 -18.88 8.33 -15.92
N ALA A 16 -17.84 8.06 -16.73
CA ALA A 16 -17.01 6.87 -16.56
C ALA A 16 -16.31 6.86 -15.19
N PHE A 17 -15.81 8.02 -14.74
CA PHE A 17 -15.17 8.17 -13.43
C PHE A 17 -16.14 7.91 -12.26
N SER A 18 -17.43 8.26 -12.42
CA SER A 18 -18.48 7.98 -11.43
C SER A 18 -18.62 6.48 -11.13
N PHE A 19 -18.58 5.62 -12.16
CA PHE A 19 -18.65 4.16 -11.99
C PHE A 19 -17.46 3.60 -11.20
N THR A 20 -16.27 4.17 -11.38
CA THR A 20 -15.07 3.77 -10.61
C THR A 20 -15.20 4.13 -9.13
N ILE A 21 -15.86 5.24 -8.80
CA ILE A 21 -16.08 5.64 -7.39
C ILE A 21 -17.08 4.69 -6.72
N ASP A 22 -18.10 4.25 -7.45
CA ASP A 22 -19.14 3.35 -6.94
C ASP A 22 -18.58 1.94 -6.66
N SER A 23 -17.71 1.42 -7.52
CA SER A 23 -17.12 0.09 -7.34
C SER A 23 -16.16 -0.03 -6.15
N HIS A 24 -15.54 1.08 -5.72
CA HIS A 24 -14.58 1.09 -4.62
C HIS A 24 -15.21 1.16 -3.22
N LYS A 25 -16.51 1.45 -3.07
CA LYS A 25 -17.18 1.54 -1.76
C LYS A 25 -18.41 0.63 -1.70
N SER A 26 -18.18 -0.65 -1.48
CA SER A 26 -19.23 -1.60 -1.10
C SER A 26 -19.73 -1.28 0.32
N GLY A 27 -20.78 -0.47 0.46
CA GLY A 27 -21.33 -0.28 1.81
C GLY A 27 -22.54 0.60 2.03
N HIS A 28 -22.76 1.71 1.32
CA HIS A 28 -23.86 2.62 1.67
C HIS A 28 -24.60 3.16 0.44
N ASN A 29 -25.92 2.97 0.42
CA ASN A 29 -26.84 3.57 -0.54
C ASN A 29 -26.66 5.11 -0.54
N GLY A 30 -26.26 5.66 -1.70
CA GLY A 30 -26.24 7.09 -1.96
C GLY A 30 -24.96 7.80 -1.54
N ASN A 31 -23.80 7.41 -2.10
CA ASN A 31 -22.56 8.14 -1.91
C ASN A 31 -22.70 9.58 -2.47
N PRO A 32 -22.63 10.62 -1.63
CA PRO A 32 -22.86 11.99 -2.08
C PRO A 32 -21.77 12.49 -3.04
N LEU A 33 -20.60 11.84 -3.08
CA LEU A 33 -19.55 12.12 -4.07
C LEU A 33 -19.96 11.66 -5.47
N VAL A 34 -20.64 10.52 -5.60
CA VAL A 34 -21.17 10.03 -6.89
C VAL A 34 -22.16 11.05 -7.45
N ASN A 35 -23.08 11.54 -6.61
CA ASN A 35 -24.02 12.59 -7.01
C ASN A 35 -23.31 13.88 -7.48
N LEU A 36 -22.26 14.32 -6.77
CA LEU A 36 -21.46 15.46 -7.21
C LEU A 36 -20.76 15.22 -8.55
N THR A 37 -20.28 14.00 -8.80
CA THR A 37 -19.64 13.66 -10.08
C THR A 37 -20.59 13.67 -11.26
N LEU A 38 -21.79 13.10 -11.10
CA LEU A 38 -22.82 13.12 -12.13
C LEU A 38 -23.31 14.54 -12.40
N MET A 39 -23.35 15.37 -11.37
CA MET A 39 -23.76 16.76 -11.50
C MET A 39 -22.69 17.62 -12.18
N LEU A 40 -21.40 17.34 -11.96
CA LEU A 40 -20.34 17.97 -12.74
C LEU A 40 -20.40 17.55 -14.21
N ALA A 41 -20.67 16.26 -14.48
CA ALA A 41 -20.85 15.78 -15.84
C ALA A 41 -22.02 16.46 -16.57
N SER A 42 -23.16 16.66 -15.89
CA SER A 42 -24.31 17.34 -16.48
C SER A 42 -24.01 18.81 -16.81
N ILE A 43 -23.22 19.50 -15.98
CA ILE A 43 -22.77 20.87 -16.24
C ILE A 43 -21.95 20.96 -17.54
N PHE A 44 -21.01 20.05 -17.75
CA PHE A 44 -20.20 20.00 -18.98
C PHE A 44 -21.02 19.67 -20.23
N ILE A 45 -21.97 18.73 -20.13
CA ILE A 45 -22.86 18.39 -21.23
C ILE A 45 -23.77 19.57 -21.58
N LEU A 46 -24.36 20.23 -20.59
CA LEU A 46 -25.21 21.42 -20.80
C LEU A 46 -24.42 22.57 -21.44
N MET A 47 -23.18 22.81 -21.01
CA MET A 47 -22.30 23.80 -21.64
C MET A 47 -21.99 23.43 -23.10
N GLY A 48 -21.70 22.15 -23.38
CA GLY A 48 -21.49 21.66 -24.75
C GLY A 48 -22.72 21.87 -25.65
N VAL A 49 -23.92 21.56 -25.15
CA VAL A 49 -25.19 21.76 -25.86
C VAL A 49 -25.49 23.26 -26.05
N ALA A 50 -25.22 24.10 -25.05
CA ALA A 50 -25.39 25.55 -25.17
C ALA A 50 -24.49 26.14 -26.28
N LEU A 51 -23.23 25.70 -26.36
CA LEU A 51 -22.31 26.09 -27.44
C LEU A 51 -22.79 25.59 -28.81
N LEU A 52 -23.35 24.39 -28.89
CA LEU A 52 -23.93 23.84 -30.11
C LEU A 52 -25.12 24.67 -30.60
N CYS A 53 -26.03 25.07 -29.69
CA CYS A 53 -27.16 25.93 -30.01
C CYS A 53 -26.70 27.31 -30.51
N CYS A 54 -25.66 27.90 -29.89
CA CYS A 54 -25.08 29.17 -30.34
C CYS A 54 -24.42 29.04 -31.72
N LEU A 55 -23.77 27.90 -32.03
CA LEU A 55 -23.13 27.64 -33.32
C LEU A 55 -24.13 27.39 -34.46
N LEU A 56 -25.28 26.78 -34.17
CA LEU A 56 -26.31 26.45 -35.15
C LEU A 56 -27.30 27.60 -35.41
N GLY A 57 -27.14 28.75 -34.74
CA GLY A 57 -28.06 29.88 -34.85
C GLY A 57 -29.45 29.57 -34.29
N ALA A 58 -29.52 28.76 -33.23
CA ALA A 58 -30.79 28.46 -32.56
C ALA A 58 -31.43 29.73 -31.94
N PRO A 59 -32.74 29.75 -31.68
CA PRO A 59 -33.42 30.91 -31.12
C PRO A 59 -32.78 31.37 -29.80
N ASP A 60 -32.54 32.67 -29.65
CA ASP A 60 -31.94 33.30 -28.45
C ASP A 60 -32.53 32.83 -27.10
N PRO A 61 -33.86 32.59 -26.96
CA PRO A 61 -34.43 32.09 -25.72
C PRO A 61 -33.93 30.70 -25.32
N MET A 62 -33.62 29.84 -26.29
CA MET A 62 -33.16 28.47 -26.05
C MET A 62 -31.71 28.47 -25.54
N CYS A 63 -30.85 29.27 -26.17
CA CYS A 63 -29.45 29.47 -25.73
C CYS A 63 -29.42 30.08 -24.32
N LEU A 64 -30.29 31.05 -24.04
CA LEU A 64 -30.43 31.68 -22.74
C LEU A 64 -30.86 30.69 -21.65
N LEU A 65 -31.87 29.86 -21.93
CA LEU A 65 -32.37 28.86 -20.99
C LEU A 65 -31.32 27.80 -20.67
N LEU A 66 -30.64 27.28 -21.69
CA LEU A 66 -29.59 26.27 -21.51
C LEU A 66 -28.42 26.81 -20.70
N GLY A 67 -27.96 28.02 -20.99
CA GLY A 67 -26.87 28.63 -20.22
C GLY A 67 -27.27 28.96 -18.78
N ARG A 68 -28.50 29.43 -18.53
CA ARG A 68 -29.02 29.61 -17.15
C ARG A 68 -29.06 28.30 -16.38
N LEU A 69 -29.49 27.20 -17.02
CA LEU A 69 -29.45 25.87 -16.40
C LEU A 69 -28.03 25.45 -16.06
N THR A 70 -27.05 25.65 -16.95
CA THR A 70 -25.64 25.33 -16.68
C THR A 70 -25.13 26.02 -15.41
N PHE A 71 -25.42 27.31 -15.24
CA PHE A 71 -25.00 28.04 -14.04
C PHE A 71 -25.81 27.68 -12.79
N LEU A 72 -27.07 27.26 -12.94
CA LEU A 72 -27.86 26.73 -11.82
C LEU A 72 -27.20 25.47 -11.26
N PHE A 73 -26.88 24.53 -12.13
CA PHE A 73 -26.18 23.31 -11.73
C PHE A 73 -24.79 23.61 -11.15
N MET A 74 -24.08 24.60 -11.69
CA MET A 74 -22.80 25.07 -11.13
C MET A 74 -22.96 25.55 -9.67
N GLY A 75 -23.93 26.42 -9.39
CA GLY A 75 -24.21 26.88 -8.03
C GLY A 75 -24.56 25.73 -7.10
N MET A 76 -25.48 24.86 -7.52
CA MET A 76 -25.85 23.68 -6.75
C MET A 76 -24.63 22.76 -6.49
N PHE A 77 -23.66 22.68 -7.43
CA PHE A 77 -22.46 21.85 -7.27
C PHE A 77 -21.58 22.40 -6.15
N CYS A 78 -21.35 23.72 -6.15
CA CYS A 78 -20.60 24.39 -5.09
C CYS A 78 -21.27 24.17 -3.72
N MET A 79 -22.60 24.31 -3.64
CA MET A 79 -23.35 24.06 -2.39
C MET A 79 -23.29 22.60 -1.95
N GLY A 80 -23.44 21.66 -2.88
CA GLY A 80 -23.31 20.22 -2.61
C GLY A 80 -21.90 19.85 -2.13
N GLY A 81 -20.87 20.45 -2.73
CA GLY A 81 -19.48 20.30 -2.27
C GLY A 81 -19.30 20.79 -0.84
N CYS A 82 -19.87 21.95 -0.48
CA CYS A 82 -19.84 22.45 0.89
C CYS A 82 -20.56 21.52 1.87
N HIS A 83 -21.70 20.95 1.47
CA HIS A 83 -22.44 19.98 2.27
C HIS A 83 -21.60 18.72 2.56
N VAL A 84 -21.02 18.11 1.52
CA VAL A 84 -20.21 16.88 1.64
C VAL A 84 -19.06 17.06 2.62
N VAL A 85 -18.39 18.21 2.55
CA VAL A 85 -17.26 18.54 3.44
C VAL A 85 -17.71 18.70 4.89
N LEU A 86 -18.86 19.34 5.12
CA LEU A 86 -19.40 19.54 6.47
C LEU A 86 -19.99 18.26 7.09
N THR A 87 -20.50 17.33 6.28
CA THR A 87 -21.04 16.04 6.75
C THR A 87 -20.04 14.90 6.73
N PHE A 88 -18.80 15.14 6.27
CA PHE A 88 -17.79 14.09 6.15
C PHE A 88 -17.59 13.35 7.48
N GLU A 89 -17.78 12.03 7.46
CA GLU A 89 -17.66 11.11 8.61
C GLU A 89 -18.46 11.49 9.88
N SER A 90 -19.45 12.38 9.78
CA SER A 90 -20.37 12.59 10.90
C SER A 90 -21.42 11.48 10.91
N GLU A 91 -21.41 10.60 11.92
CA GLU A 91 -22.42 9.55 12.11
C GLU A 91 -23.86 10.10 12.23
N LYS A 92 -24.00 11.38 12.62
CA LYS A 92 -25.30 12.04 12.77
C LYS A 92 -25.69 12.79 11.50
N ASN A 93 -26.83 12.39 10.95
CA ASN A 93 -27.48 13.07 9.84
C ASN A 93 -28.00 14.44 10.29
N ASN A 94 -27.19 15.49 10.15
CA ASN A 94 -27.52 16.83 10.62
C ASN A 94 -28.61 17.47 9.74
N THR A 95 -29.87 17.39 10.18
CA THR A 95 -31.04 17.98 9.49
C THR A 95 -30.86 19.46 9.19
N PHE A 96 -30.21 20.22 10.08
CA PHE A 96 -29.91 21.64 9.88
C PHE A 96 -29.06 21.90 8.63
N LEU A 97 -27.98 21.14 8.43
CA LEU A 97 -27.08 21.31 7.28
C LEU A 97 -27.78 20.96 5.95
N LYS A 98 -28.72 20.00 5.97
CA LYS A 98 -29.57 19.71 4.81
C LYS A 98 -30.52 20.86 4.49
N VAL A 99 -31.21 21.39 5.51
CA VAL A 99 -32.11 22.54 5.33
C VAL A 99 -31.35 23.76 4.79
N LEU A 100 -30.16 24.03 5.34
CA LEU A 100 -29.31 25.12 4.86
C LEU A 100 -28.91 24.93 3.39
N GLN A 101 -28.53 23.71 2.98
CA GLN A 101 -28.22 23.39 1.58
C GLN A 101 -29.42 23.64 0.66
N TRP A 102 -30.62 23.24 1.07
CA TRP A 102 -31.85 23.49 0.30
C TRP A 102 -32.15 24.98 0.15
N ILE A 103 -32.00 25.76 1.22
CA ILE A 103 -32.17 27.23 1.19
C ILE A 103 -31.17 27.85 0.21
N LEU A 104 -29.90 27.44 0.26
CA LEU A 104 -28.86 27.95 -0.62
C LEU A 104 -29.10 27.56 -2.10
N ASN A 105 -29.58 26.35 -2.37
CA ASN A 105 -29.95 25.92 -3.73
C ASN A 105 -31.15 26.71 -4.27
N ILE A 106 -32.17 26.97 -3.43
CA ILE A 106 -33.31 27.82 -3.80
C ILE A 106 -32.84 29.25 -4.05
N ALA A 107 -31.90 29.77 -3.24
CA ALA A 107 -31.30 31.08 -3.47
C ALA A 107 -30.59 31.15 -4.83
N CYS A 108 -29.83 30.12 -5.23
CA CYS A 108 -29.23 30.05 -6.58
C CYS A 108 -30.29 30.07 -7.69
N LEU A 109 -31.41 29.36 -7.51
CA LEU A 109 -32.51 29.34 -8.47
C LEU A 109 -33.16 30.72 -8.61
N VAL A 110 -33.49 31.36 -7.49
CA VAL A 110 -34.06 32.70 -7.46
C VAL A 110 -33.10 33.70 -8.12
N PHE A 111 -31.82 33.61 -7.79
CA PHE A 111 -30.80 34.52 -8.31
C PHE A 111 -30.67 34.42 -9.84
N ILE A 112 -30.65 33.21 -10.40
CA ILE A 112 -30.43 33.01 -11.85
C ILE A 112 -31.67 33.31 -12.70
N PHE A 113 -32.87 32.95 -12.23
CA PHE A 113 -34.08 33.04 -13.05
C PHE A 113 -34.89 34.31 -12.79
N PHE A 114 -34.88 34.85 -11.58
CA PHE A 114 -35.80 35.91 -11.16
C PHE A 114 -35.14 37.27 -10.98
N VAL A 115 -33.81 37.35 -10.90
CA VAL A 115 -33.10 38.64 -10.91
C VAL A 115 -33.09 39.19 -12.35
N PRO A 116 -33.70 40.36 -12.60
CA PRO A 116 -33.73 40.93 -13.94
C PRO A 116 -32.32 41.26 -14.44
N HIS A 117 -32.07 40.99 -15.73
CA HIS A 117 -30.83 41.31 -16.45
C HIS A 117 -29.52 40.63 -15.96
N MET A 118 -29.62 39.56 -15.17
CA MET A 118 -28.43 38.81 -14.72
C MET A 118 -27.66 38.16 -15.89
N VAL A 119 -28.38 37.49 -16.78
CA VAL A 119 -27.86 36.98 -18.06
C VAL A 119 -28.87 37.36 -19.13
N THR A 120 -28.44 38.19 -20.08
CA THR A 120 -29.27 38.77 -21.14
C THR A 120 -29.11 38.05 -22.48
N GLY A 121 -28.02 37.32 -22.68
CA GLY A 121 -27.79 36.51 -23.88
C GLY A 121 -26.46 35.75 -23.84
N PHE A 122 -26.37 34.72 -24.69
CA PHE A 122 -25.12 34.04 -25.03
C PHE A 122 -24.86 34.28 -26.51
N SER A 123 -23.75 34.92 -26.84
CA SER A 123 -23.37 35.14 -28.24
C SER A 123 -21.97 34.60 -28.51
N ILE A 124 -21.81 34.11 -29.74
CA ILE A 124 -20.52 33.80 -30.33
C ILE A 124 -20.31 34.82 -31.46
N GLU A 125 -19.76 35.98 -31.13
CA GLU A 125 -19.38 37.01 -32.10
C GLU A 125 -17.86 37.01 -32.27
N ASP A 126 -17.38 36.99 -33.52
CA ASP A 126 -15.97 37.04 -33.92
C ASP A 126 -15.05 36.05 -33.18
N GLY A 127 -15.55 34.84 -32.91
CA GLY A 127 -14.77 33.82 -32.22
C GLY A 127 -14.52 34.12 -30.74
N THR A 128 -15.35 34.96 -30.11
CA THR A 128 -15.39 35.19 -28.66
C THR A 128 -16.70 34.64 -28.06
N PHE A 129 -16.62 33.88 -26.97
CA PHE A 129 -17.80 33.42 -26.24
C PHE A 129 -18.09 34.45 -25.15
N GLN A 130 -19.16 35.23 -25.31
CA GLN A 130 -19.52 36.28 -24.38
C GLN A 130 -20.85 35.96 -23.71
N ILE A 131 -20.84 36.09 -22.38
CA ILE A 131 -22.05 36.06 -21.56
C ILE A 131 -22.46 37.51 -21.35
N MET A 132 -23.55 37.91 -21.99
CA MET A 132 -24.07 39.26 -21.82
C MET A 132 -24.78 39.34 -20.47
N SER A 133 -24.33 40.26 -19.62
CA SER A 133 -24.87 40.51 -18.28
C SER A 133 -24.75 41.99 -17.98
N ASP A 134 -25.74 42.55 -17.28
CA ASP A 134 -25.71 43.97 -16.94
C ASP A 134 -24.64 44.30 -15.88
N THR A 135 -24.14 45.53 -15.90
CA THR A 135 -23.12 46.02 -14.98
C THR A 135 -23.73 46.48 -13.67
N LEU A 136 -23.25 45.94 -12.55
CA LEU A 136 -23.68 46.28 -11.19
C LEU A 136 -22.97 47.55 -10.68
N VAL A 137 -21.67 47.66 -10.96
CA VAL A 137 -20.83 48.83 -10.66
C VAL A 137 -19.91 49.07 -11.84
N ALA A 138 -19.94 50.29 -12.38
CA ALA A 138 -18.99 50.76 -13.38
C ALA A 138 -18.22 51.95 -12.78
N THR A 139 -16.99 51.69 -12.32
CA THR A 139 -16.00 52.73 -11.99
C THR A 139 -14.94 52.74 -13.10
N GLU A 140 -14.20 53.83 -13.28
CA GLU A 140 -13.20 53.98 -14.37
C GLU A 140 -12.22 52.80 -14.50
N ASN A 141 -11.93 52.07 -13.40
CA ASN A 141 -11.01 50.94 -13.38
C ASN A 141 -11.66 49.56 -13.15
N ILE A 142 -12.95 49.47 -12.77
CA ILE A 142 -13.58 48.18 -12.41
C ILE A 142 -15.01 48.13 -12.96
N LYS A 143 -15.27 47.15 -13.84
CA LYS A 143 -16.61 46.77 -14.31
C LYS A 143 -17.01 45.45 -13.68
N ILE A 144 -17.88 45.48 -12.67
CA ILE A 144 -18.43 44.27 -12.04
C ILE A 144 -19.80 44.00 -12.63
N THR A 145 -19.98 42.85 -13.28
CA THR A 145 -21.28 42.38 -13.76
C THR A 145 -21.98 41.51 -12.72
N TRP A 146 -23.31 41.39 -12.84
CA TRP A 146 -24.09 40.46 -12.02
C TRP A 146 -23.57 39.01 -12.09
N PHE A 147 -23.11 38.59 -13.28
CA PHE A 147 -22.51 37.28 -13.48
C PHE A 147 -21.20 37.10 -12.69
N ASN A 148 -20.29 38.09 -12.73
CA ASN A 148 -19.04 38.03 -11.98
C ASN A 148 -19.28 37.99 -10.47
N MET A 149 -20.29 38.73 -9.98
CA MET A 149 -20.69 38.67 -8.57
C MET A 149 -21.20 37.29 -8.18
N TYR A 150 -22.02 36.65 -9.02
CA TYR A 150 -22.51 35.30 -8.79
C TYR A 150 -21.39 34.27 -8.70
N CYS A 151 -20.44 34.29 -9.65
CA CYS A 151 -19.28 33.42 -9.64
C CYS A 151 -18.42 33.67 -8.39
N LEU A 152 -18.21 34.93 -7.99
CA LEU A 152 -17.46 35.26 -6.77
C LEU A 152 -18.14 34.67 -5.52
N VAL A 153 -19.46 34.84 -5.37
CA VAL A 153 -20.19 34.32 -4.21
C VAL A 153 -20.16 32.78 -4.17
N CYS A 154 -20.45 32.12 -5.29
CA CYS A 154 -20.58 30.66 -5.33
C CYS A 154 -19.22 29.93 -5.31
N ILE A 155 -18.21 30.45 -6.03
CA ILE A 155 -16.89 29.80 -6.14
C ILE A 155 -15.99 30.20 -4.97
N VAL A 156 -16.05 31.46 -4.52
CA VAL A 156 -15.12 31.99 -3.51
C VAL A 156 -15.81 32.19 -2.17
N GLY A 157 -16.89 32.99 -2.12
CA GLY A 157 -17.50 33.43 -0.87
C GLY A 157 -17.96 32.30 0.05
N ILE A 158 -18.88 31.46 -0.42
CA ILE A 158 -19.45 30.37 0.38
C ILE A 158 -18.42 29.26 0.67
N PRO A 159 -17.60 28.82 -0.31
CA PRO A 159 -16.50 27.89 -0.05
C PRO A 159 -15.45 28.42 0.95
N PHE A 160 -15.21 29.73 0.99
CA PHE A 160 -14.29 30.34 1.96
C PHE A 160 -14.80 30.22 3.39
N VAL A 161 -16.07 30.55 3.62
CA VAL A 161 -16.72 30.36 4.94
C VAL A 161 -16.69 28.89 5.34
N THR A 162 -16.94 27.99 4.40
CA THR A 162 -16.91 26.54 4.64
C THR A 162 -15.51 26.04 4.99
N ASN A 163 -14.46 26.56 4.34
CA ASN A 163 -13.06 26.26 4.70
C ASN A 163 -12.72 26.70 6.12
N LEU A 164 -13.17 27.88 6.53
CA LEU A 164 -12.91 28.39 7.88
C LEU A 164 -13.57 27.48 8.93
N MET A 165 -14.81 27.05 8.69
CA MET A 165 -15.49 26.07 9.55
C MET A 165 -14.74 24.72 9.59
N LEU A 166 -14.22 24.27 8.44
CA LEU A 166 -13.45 23.04 8.35
C LEU A 166 -12.14 23.11 9.14
N LEU A 167 -11.42 24.23 9.11
CA LEU A 167 -10.17 24.40 9.86
C LEU A 167 -10.41 24.28 11.36
N ILE A 168 -11.46 24.93 11.87
CA ILE A 168 -11.88 24.83 13.27
C ILE A 168 -12.23 23.37 13.62
N ARG A 169 -12.96 22.68 12.74
CA ARG A 169 -13.32 21.27 12.95
C ARG A 169 -12.09 20.35 12.93
N ALA A 170 -11.15 20.59 12.04
CA ALA A 170 -9.92 19.82 11.91
C ALA A 170 -9.03 19.97 13.16
N GLU A 171 -8.98 21.16 13.75
CA GLU A 171 -8.25 21.40 15.01
C GLU A 171 -8.87 20.68 16.20
N ASN A 172 -10.21 20.61 16.26
CA ASN A 172 -10.95 19.94 17.33
C ASN A 172 -10.96 18.40 17.23
N THR A 173 -10.46 17.83 16.12
CA THR A 173 -10.49 16.38 15.89
C THR A 173 -9.24 15.69 16.45
N LYS A 174 -9.43 14.70 17.34
CA LYS A 174 -8.31 13.92 17.92
C LYS A 174 -7.71 12.87 16.98
N ASN A 175 -8.52 12.28 16.09
CA ASN A 175 -8.04 11.28 15.12
C ASN A 175 -7.17 11.96 14.04
N ARG A 176 -5.91 11.54 13.92
CA ARG A 176 -4.94 12.10 12.97
C ARG A 176 -5.33 11.89 11.52
N LEU A 177 -5.91 10.73 11.18
CA LEU A 177 -6.34 10.41 9.82
C LEU A 177 -7.53 11.30 9.40
N LEU A 178 -8.54 11.41 10.26
CA LEU A 178 -9.72 12.25 10.01
C LEU A 178 -9.31 13.73 9.88
N ARG A 179 -8.43 14.21 10.76
CA ARG A 179 -7.87 15.57 10.67
C ARG A 179 -7.16 15.81 9.34
N GLN A 180 -6.38 14.84 8.86
CA GLN A 180 -5.70 14.93 7.57
C GLN A 180 -6.70 14.97 6.41
N ASN A 181 -7.69 14.07 6.39
CA ASN A 181 -8.70 14.00 5.34
C ASN A 181 -9.54 15.28 5.27
N LEU A 182 -9.86 15.90 6.42
CA LEU A 182 -10.48 17.23 6.46
C LEU A 182 -9.57 18.29 5.81
N VAL A 183 -8.30 18.39 6.21
CA VAL A 183 -7.37 19.37 5.61
C VAL A 183 -7.23 19.15 4.10
N LEU A 184 -7.21 17.90 3.63
CA LEU A 184 -7.19 17.59 2.20
C LEU A 184 -8.44 18.08 1.47
N MET A 185 -9.63 17.94 2.06
CA MET A 185 -10.85 18.54 1.51
C MET A 185 -10.76 20.06 1.44
N GLY A 186 -10.16 20.71 2.43
CA GLY A 186 -9.89 22.16 2.38
C GLY A 186 -9.02 22.56 1.18
N ILE A 187 -7.94 21.81 0.94
CA ILE A 187 -7.03 22.01 -0.22
C ILE A 187 -7.80 21.92 -1.56
N GLY A 188 -8.85 21.09 -1.63
CA GLY A 188 -9.70 20.98 -2.83
C GLY A 188 -10.34 22.31 -3.27
N PHE A 189 -10.76 23.13 -2.32
CA PHE A 189 -11.31 24.45 -2.63
C PHE A 189 -10.23 25.44 -3.09
N PHE A 190 -9.05 25.42 -2.45
CA PHE A 190 -7.91 26.23 -2.90
C PHE A 190 -7.49 25.86 -4.33
N ALA A 191 -7.49 24.57 -4.68
CA ALA A 191 -7.20 24.12 -6.04
C ALA A 191 -8.21 24.68 -7.08
N THR A 192 -9.47 24.86 -6.68
CA THR A 192 -10.51 25.52 -7.51
C THR A 192 -10.19 26.99 -7.72
N TRP A 193 -9.78 27.71 -6.68
CA TRP A 193 -9.45 29.13 -6.80
C TRP A 193 -8.22 29.37 -7.67
N ILE A 194 -7.18 28.53 -7.51
CA ILE A 194 -5.98 28.60 -8.35
C ILE A 194 -6.33 28.31 -9.80
N SER A 195 -7.09 27.24 -10.07
CA SER A 195 -7.50 26.91 -11.44
C SER A 195 -8.44 27.95 -12.05
N TYR A 196 -9.35 28.54 -11.28
CA TYR A 196 -10.20 29.64 -11.72
C TYR A 196 -9.38 30.89 -12.09
N ALA A 197 -8.38 31.26 -11.27
CA ALA A 197 -7.49 32.37 -11.57
C ALA A 197 -6.64 32.12 -12.83
N LEU A 198 -6.12 30.90 -13.00
CA LEU A 198 -5.38 30.51 -14.21
C LEU A 198 -6.27 30.56 -15.47
N MET A 199 -7.52 30.10 -15.37
CA MET A 199 -8.48 30.16 -16.48
C MET A 199 -8.84 31.60 -16.84
N PHE A 200 -9.02 32.47 -15.85
CA PHE A 200 -9.26 33.90 -16.09
C PHE A 200 -8.06 34.56 -16.80
N PHE A 201 -6.83 34.23 -16.39
CA PHE A 201 -5.61 34.67 -17.07
C PHE A 201 -5.54 34.14 -18.51
N ALA A 202 -5.91 32.88 -18.75
CA ALA A 202 -5.95 32.30 -20.09
C ALA A 202 -6.99 32.96 -21.01
N CYS A 203 -8.11 33.44 -20.44
CA CYS A 203 -9.14 34.17 -21.20
C CYS A 203 -8.65 35.50 -21.76
N LEU A 204 -7.64 36.14 -21.14
CA LEU A 204 -7.02 37.37 -21.66
C LEU A 204 -6.34 37.16 -23.02
N TYR A 205 -5.81 35.95 -23.27
CA TYR A 205 -5.10 35.60 -24.50
C TYR A 205 -5.98 34.89 -25.53
N GLN A 206 -6.95 34.09 -25.07
CA GLN A 206 -7.89 33.38 -25.93
C GLN A 206 -9.30 33.43 -25.32
N PRO A 207 -10.17 34.35 -25.79
CA PRO A 207 -11.50 34.57 -25.20
C PRO A 207 -12.41 33.33 -25.20
N MET A 208 -12.24 32.41 -26.17
CA MET A 208 -12.99 31.15 -26.22
C MET A 208 -12.71 30.20 -25.06
N THR A 209 -11.60 30.36 -24.36
CA THR A 209 -11.25 29.55 -23.17
C THR A 209 -12.27 29.74 -22.05
N PHE A 210 -13.03 30.84 -22.05
CA PHE A 210 -14.09 31.09 -21.09
C PHE A 210 -15.19 30.03 -21.13
N SER A 211 -15.41 29.39 -22.29
CA SER A 211 -16.34 28.24 -22.41
C SER A 211 -15.93 27.00 -21.62
N LEU A 212 -14.68 26.94 -21.15
CA LEU A 212 -14.12 25.87 -20.32
C LEU A 212 -13.95 26.28 -18.86
N ILE A 213 -14.45 27.44 -18.44
CA ILE A 213 -14.30 27.96 -17.06
C ILE A 213 -14.69 26.91 -15.99
N LEU A 214 -15.66 26.05 -16.31
CA LEU A 214 -16.16 24.95 -15.46
C LEU A 214 -15.10 23.88 -15.14
N LEU A 215 -14.00 23.82 -15.89
CA LEU A 215 -12.85 22.95 -15.62
C LEU A 215 -12.18 23.25 -14.28
N CYS A 216 -12.38 24.46 -13.72
CA CYS A 216 -11.87 24.79 -12.38
C CYS A 216 -12.46 23.92 -11.26
N LEU A 217 -13.64 23.33 -11.47
CA LEU A 217 -14.33 22.51 -10.47
C LEU A 217 -13.85 21.05 -10.44
N VAL A 218 -13.17 20.58 -11.49
CA VAL A 218 -12.68 19.19 -11.59
C VAL A 218 -11.62 18.87 -10.51
N PRO A 219 -10.59 19.71 -10.26
CA PRO A 219 -9.61 19.46 -9.20
C PRO A 219 -10.22 19.26 -7.81
N GLN A 220 -11.26 20.03 -7.46
CA GLN A 220 -11.95 19.90 -6.17
C GLN A 220 -12.52 18.50 -6.00
N LEU A 221 -13.24 18.01 -7.01
CA LEU A 221 -13.89 16.71 -6.99
C LEU A 221 -12.87 15.57 -6.87
N VAL A 222 -11.78 15.65 -7.64
CA VAL A 222 -10.71 14.64 -7.58
C VAL A 222 -10.09 14.58 -6.18
N ILE A 223 -9.84 15.74 -5.57
CA ILE A 223 -9.28 15.83 -4.21
C ILE A 223 -10.29 15.30 -3.18
N PHE A 224 -11.59 15.58 -3.33
CA PHE A 224 -12.62 15.08 -2.40
C PHE A 224 -12.74 13.57 -2.44
N VAL A 225 -12.74 12.97 -3.65
CA VAL A 225 -12.75 11.52 -3.82
C VAL A 225 -11.52 10.90 -3.16
N ARG A 226 -10.34 11.48 -3.41
CA ARG A 226 -9.08 10.97 -2.82
C ARG A 226 -9.02 11.14 -1.31
N ALA A 227 -9.52 12.24 -0.76
CA ALA A 227 -9.60 12.45 0.69
C ALA A 227 -10.57 11.45 1.35
N SER A 228 -11.64 11.05 0.66
CA SER A 228 -12.61 10.09 1.16
C SER A 228 -12.18 8.63 1.04
N SER A 229 -11.19 8.34 0.20
CA SER A 229 -10.62 6.99 0.02
C SER A 229 -9.24 6.85 0.67
N ASN A 230 -8.82 7.83 1.48
CA ASN A 230 -7.48 7.83 2.05
C ASN A 230 -7.50 7.19 3.45
N ASP A 231 -6.94 5.97 3.51
CA ASP A 231 -6.82 5.19 4.75
C ASP A 231 -5.43 5.27 5.38
N GLN A 232 -4.53 6.10 4.81
CA GLN A 232 -3.14 6.22 5.24
C GLN A 232 -2.83 7.63 5.76
N ILE A 233 -2.11 7.70 6.89
CA ILE A 233 -1.53 8.96 7.37
C ILE A 233 -0.30 9.26 6.52
N TRP A 234 -0.25 10.45 5.94
CA TRP A 234 0.84 10.84 5.04
C TRP A 234 2.07 11.26 5.85
N GLY A 235 3.15 10.49 5.74
CA GLY A 235 4.46 10.88 6.22
C GLY A 235 5.06 12.02 5.37
N LYS A 236 5.89 12.89 5.98
CA LYS A 236 6.52 14.03 5.29
C LYS A 236 7.33 13.62 4.04
N SER A 237 8.02 12.47 4.13
CA SER A 237 8.76 11.88 3.00
C SER A 237 7.83 11.47 1.85
N LEU A 238 6.70 10.84 2.17
CA LEU A 238 5.71 10.41 1.18
C LEU A 238 5.08 11.60 0.44
N ILE A 239 4.76 12.68 1.18
CA ILE A 239 4.21 13.91 0.60
C ILE A 239 5.22 14.53 -0.38
N PHE A 240 6.48 14.66 0.05
CA PHE A 240 7.52 15.23 -0.79
C PHE A 240 7.76 14.41 -2.06
N ARG A 241 7.84 13.08 -1.95
CA ARG A 241 7.99 12.19 -3.10
C ARG A 241 6.80 12.26 -4.06
N THR A 242 5.58 12.26 -3.52
CA THR A 242 4.35 12.38 -4.33
C THR A 242 4.27 13.72 -5.05
N PHE A 243 4.66 14.80 -4.36
CA PHE A 243 4.73 16.14 -4.95
C PHE A 243 5.79 16.20 -6.06
N LEU A 244 7.02 15.75 -5.79
CA LEU A 244 8.12 15.72 -6.75
C LEU A 244 7.73 14.91 -7.99
N ARG A 245 7.10 13.75 -7.78
CA ARG A 245 6.55 12.93 -8.86
C ARG A 245 5.47 13.67 -9.63
N SER A 246 4.54 14.36 -8.97
CA SER A 246 3.49 15.10 -9.66
C SER A 246 4.05 16.25 -10.51
N VAL A 247 5.06 16.95 -10.00
CA VAL A 247 5.77 18.02 -10.72
C VAL A 247 6.48 17.46 -11.94
N LEU A 248 7.29 16.40 -11.76
CA LEU A 248 8.06 15.82 -12.85
C LEU A 248 7.17 15.11 -13.86
N ILE A 249 6.10 14.44 -13.41
CA ILE A 249 5.26 13.59 -14.26
C ILE A 249 4.17 14.32 -15.00
N TYR A 250 3.54 15.31 -14.37
CA TYR A 250 2.37 15.95 -14.94
C TYR A 250 2.63 17.42 -15.28
N ILE A 251 3.28 18.17 -14.38
CA ILE A 251 3.46 19.62 -14.57
C ILE A 251 4.53 19.92 -15.61
N LEU A 252 5.72 19.30 -15.50
CA LEU A 252 6.84 19.58 -16.40
C LEU A 252 6.50 19.27 -17.87
N PRO A 253 5.88 18.12 -18.23
CA PRO A 253 5.50 17.84 -19.61
C PRO A 253 4.45 18.82 -20.12
N SER A 254 3.47 19.18 -19.28
CA SER A 254 2.44 20.16 -19.64
C SER A 254 3.02 21.54 -19.92
N VAL A 255 4.04 21.97 -19.15
CA VAL A 255 4.74 23.24 -19.38
C VAL A 255 5.56 23.17 -20.68
N VAL A 256 6.28 22.07 -20.93
CA VAL A 256 7.04 21.88 -22.16
C VAL A 256 6.12 21.89 -23.38
N GLU A 257 4.99 21.20 -23.31
CA GLU A 257 3.96 21.20 -24.36
C GLU A 257 3.38 22.61 -24.57
N GLY A 258 3.09 23.35 -23.49
CA GLY A 258 2.64 24.73 -23.55
C GLY A 258 3.66 25.68 -24.20
N LEU A 259 4.96 25.49 -23.92
CA LEU A 259 6.03 26.26 -24.55
C LEU A 259 6.18 25.94 -26.04
N ILE A 260 6.07 24.66 -26.42
CA ILE A 260 6.07 24.23 -27.82
C ILE A 260 4.86 24.84 -28.55
N PHE A 261 3.69 24.82 -27.93
CA PHE A 261 2.48 25.43 -28.46
C PHE A 261 2.65 26.94 -28.68
N ALA A 262 3.20 27.66 -27.70
CA ALA A 262 3.46 29.09 -27.79
C ALA A 262 4.48 29.42 -28.90
N GLY A 263 5.58 28.67 -28.97
CA GLY A 263 6.61 28.84 -30.00
C GLY A 263 6.09 28.58 -31.42
N LEU A 264 5.33 27.48 -31.61
CA LEU A 264 4.72 27.17 -32.91
C LEU A 264 3.72 28.25 -33.36
N ARG A 265 2.97 28.83 -32.42
CA ARG A 265 2.00 29.89 -32.72
C ARG A 265 2.69 31.19 -33.14
N MET A 266 3.85 31.50 -32.57
CA MET A 266 4.68 32.65 -32.96
C MET A 266 5.23 32.50 -34.39
N ILE A 267 5.62 31.29 -34.79
CA ILE A 267 6.25 31.02 -36.10
C ILE A 267 5.21 30.89 -37.23
N PHE A 268 4.04 30.31 -36.96
CA PHE A 268 3.01 30.04 -37.97
C PHE A 268 1.64 30.70 -37.68
N PRO A 269 1.55 32.04 -37.60
CA PRO A 269 0.31 32.73 -37.21
C PRO A 269 -0.84 32.58 -38.22
N ASN A 270 -0.56 32.31 -39.51
CA ASN A 270 -1.56 32.37 -40.59
C ASN A 270 -1.73 31.07 -41.40
N ARG A 271 -1.13 29.95 -40.98
CA ARG A 271 -1.27 28.64 -41.65
C ARG A 271 -1.88 27.59 -40.72
N GLY A 272 -3.20 27.68 -40.51
CA GLY A 272 -3.93 26.87 -39.54
C GLY A 272 -3.68 25.35 -39.66
N ILE A 273 -3.75 24.80 -40.87
CA ILE A 273 -3.62 23.33 -41.08
C ILE A 273 -2.21 22.83 -40.72
N VAL A 274 -1.16 23.54 -41.18
CA VAL A 274 0.23 23.16 -40.89
C VAL A 274 0.53 23.29 -39.40
N TYR A 275 -0.02 24.32 -38.76
CA TYR A 275 0.07 24.51 -37.32
C TYR A 275 -0.55 23.35 -36.54
N TYR A 276 -1.77 22.90 -36.89
CA TYR A 276 -2.42 21.77 -36.21
C TYR A 276 -1.68 20.45 -36.42
N ILE A 277 -1.12 20.21 -37.60
CA ILE A 277 -0.32 18.99 -37.87
C ILE A 277 0.98 19.01 -37.03
N LEU A 278 1.69 20.14 -37.00
CA LEU A 278 2.91 20.28 -36.20
C LEU A 278 2.64 20.19 -34.70
N LEU A 279 1.49 20.69 -34.25
CA LEU A 279 1.04 20.56 -32.86
C LEU A 279 0.74 19.09 -32.54
N ALA A 280 0.00 18.37 -33.38
CA ALA A 280 -0.27 16.94 -33.18
C ALA A 280 1.02 16.10 -33.16
N LEU A 281 2.00 16.45 -33.99
CA LEU A 281 3.29 15.79 -34.04
C LEU A 281 4.14 16.13 -32.80
N GLY A 282 4.17 17.40 -32.40
CA GLY A 282 4.87 17.87 -31.19
C GLY A 282 4.33 17.23 -29.91
N THR A 283 3.00 17.20 -29.76
CA THR A 283 2.33 16.51 -28.64
C THR A 283 2.62 15.02 -28.62
N SER A 284 2.60 14.35 -29.78
CA SER A 284 2.97 12.93 -29.88
C SER A 284 4.42 12.66 -29.47
N ILE A 285 5.37 13.54 -29.85
CA ILE A 285 6.77 13.43 -29.43
C ILE A 285 6.90 13.64 -27.92
N VAL A 286 6.26 14.67 -27.36
CA VAL A 286 6.31 14.95 -25.92
C VAL A 286 5.75 13.76 -25.15
N VAL A 287 4.58 13.23 -25.53
CA VAL A 287 3.99 12.04 -24.91
C VAL A 287 4.90 10.82 -25.06
N PHE A 288 5.52 10.60 -26.22
CA PHE A 288 6.41 9.47 -26.45
C PHE A 288 7.68 9.54 -25.58
N VAL A 289 8.36 10.68 -25.57
CA VAL A 289 9.51 10.93 -24.70
C VAL A 289 9.09 10.76 -23.25
N TRP A 290 7.91 11.27 -22.89
CA TRP A 290 7.37 11.21 -21.55
C TRP A 290 7.06 9.79 -21.07
N VAL A 291 6.52 8.92 -21.93
CA VAL A 291 6.30 7.51 -21.60
C VAL A 291 7.63 6.79 -21.35
N LEU A 292 8.68 7.13 -22.11
CA LEU A 292 10.01 6.53 -21.95
C LEU A 292 10.71 7.01 -20.68
N THR A 293 10.73 8.32 -20.40
CA THR A 293 11.33 8.87 -19.18
C THR A 293 10.50 8.57 -17.94
N GLY A 294 9.18 8.60 -18.04
CA GLY A 294 8.26 8.24 -16.96
C GLY A 294 8.54 6.85 -16.41
N ARG A 295 8.75 5.84 -17.29
CA ARG A 295 9.14 4.48 -16.89
C ARG A 295 10.49 4.39 -16.18
N ARG A 296 11.44 5.28 -16.50
CA ARG A 296 12.73 5.36 -15.82
C ARG A 296 12.62 6.06 -14.46
N PHE A 297 11.88 7.17 -14.39
CA PHE A 297 11.69 7.90 -13.14
C PHE A 297 10.94 7.08 -12.10
N THR A 298 9.96 6.27 -12.48
CA THR A 298 9.24 5.37 -11.56
C THR A 298 10.11 4.24 -11.00
N ARG A 299 11.26 3.93 -11.62
CA ARG A 299 12.21 2.90 -11.15
C ARG A 299 13.30 3.44 -10.22
N MET A 300 13.42 4.75 -10.05
CA MET A 300 14.38 5.33 -9.11
C MET A 300 13.86 5.14 -7.68
N ASP A 301 14.72 4.68 -6.76
CA ASP A 301 14.37 4.42 -5.35
C ASP A 301 13.74 5.64 -4.65
N ALA A 302 14.08 6.86 -5.09
CA ALA A 302 13.52 8.11 -4.58
C ALA A 302 12.06 8.39 -5.01
N MET A 303 11.54 7.69 -6.02
CA MET A 303 10.20 7.89 -6.61
C MET A 303 9.34 6.61 -6.63
N ARG A 304 9.73 5.58 -5.88
CA ARG A 304 8.95 4.35 -5.73
C ARG A 304 7.59 4.63 -5.09
N ASP A 305 6.55 4.26 -5.83
CA ASP A 305 5.17 4.30 -5.39
C ASP A 305 4.89 3.17 -4.39
N SER A 306 3.76 3.28 -3.68
CA SER A 306 3.22 2.30 -2.74
C SER A 306 3.06 0.87 -3.31
N ASN A 307 3.29 0.66 -4.60
CA ASN A 307 3.27 -0.65 -5.24
C ASN A 307 4.57 -1.43 -5.00
N TYR A 308 4.87 -1.72 -3.73
CA TYR A 308 6.05 -2.52 -3.39
C TYR A 308 5.91 -4.01 -3.77
N SER A 309 4.75 -4.46 -4.26
CA SER A 309 4.45 -5.89 -4.46
C SER A 309 5.45 -6.60 -5.38
N GLU A 310 5.75 -6.04 -6.56
CA GLU A 310 6.61 -6.73 -7.54
C GLU A 310 8.07 -6.78 -7.07
N ASP A 311 8.57 -5.68 -6.53
CA ASP A 311 9.94 -5.61 -6.03
C ASP A 311 10.13 -6.45 -4.76
N PHE A 312 9.10 -6.51 -3.91
CA PHE A 312 9.10 -7.37 -2.73
C PHE A 312 9.02 -8.84 -3.11
N GLU A 313 8.20 -9.19 -4.10
CA GLU A 313 8.15 -10.54 -4.68
C GLU A 313 9.52 -10.97 -5.22
N ASN A 314 10.16 -10.10 -6.00
CA ASN A 314 11.50 -10.35 -6.54
C ASN A 314 12.52 -10.54 -5.42
N ALA A 315 12.46 -9.72 -4.37
CA ALA A 315 13.38 -9.83 -3.24
C ALA A 315 13.19 -11.14 -2.45
N ILE A 316 11.95 -11.52 -2.14
CA ILE A 316 11.64 -12.77 -1.45
C ILE A 316 12.02 -13.99 -2.31
N THR A 317 11.76 -13.94 -3.62
CA THR A 317 12.10 -15.03 -4.55
C THR A 317 13.60 -15.16 -4.77
N SER A 318 14.36 -14.07 -4.62
CA SER A 318 15.82 -14.07 -4.74
C SER A 318 16.57 -14.56 -3.50
N ILE A 319 15.84 -14.92 -2.43
CA ILE A 319 16.45 -15.49 -1.22
C ILE A 319 17.04 -16.85 -1.58
N ASP A 320 18.36 -16.96 -1.45
CA ASP A 320 19.06 -18.22 -1.60
C ASP A 320 18.86 -19.07 -0.34
N PHE A 321 18.27 -20.26 -0.52
CA PHE A 321 18.02 -21.20 0.55
C PHE A 321 19.25 -22.08 0.86
N GLU A 322 20.28 -22.11 0.02
CA GLU A 322 21.46 -22.96 0.23
C GLU A 322 22.41 -22.43 1.34
N GLY A 323 22.15 -21.23 1.87
CA GLY A 323 22.96 -20.57 2.90
C GLY A 323 22.61 -20.93 4.36
N ASP A 324 23.33 -20.29 5.30
CA ASP A 324 23.08 -20.38 6.73
C ASP A 324 21.67 -19.83 7.08
N PRO A 325 20.86 -20.53 7.89
CA PRO A 325 19.55 -20.06 8.36
C PRO A 325 19.53 -18.62 8.89
N ALA A 326 20.59 -18.19 9.58
CA ALA A 326 20.69 -16.82 10.08
C ALA A 326 20.76 -15.79 8.95
N VAL A 327 21.40 -16.14 7.82
CA VAL A 327 21.49 -15.29 6.62
C VAL A 327 20.15 -15.26 5.89
N ILE A 328 19.42 -16.37 5.87
CA ILE A 328 18.08 -16.43 5.26
C ILE A 328 17.11 -15.53 6.05
N MET A 329 17.14 -15.62 7.38
CA MET A 329 16.32 -14.77 8.25
C MET A 329 16.70 -13.29 8.16
N SER A 330 17.99 -12.96 8.03
CA SER A 330 18.43 -11.57 7.86
C SER A 330 18.03 -11.00 6.50
N ASN A 331 18.10 -11.79 5.43
CA ASN A 331 17.62 -11.40 4.09
C ASN A 331 16.10 -11.19 4.07
N LEU A 332 15.35 -12.09 4.73
CA LEU A 332 13.90 -11.95 4.90
C LEU A 332 13.58 -10.66 5.65
N ARG A 333 14.27 -10.40 6.77
CA ARG A 333 14.13 -9.18 7.56
C ARG A 333 14.43 -7.93 6.72
N ALA A 334 15.55 -7.91 6.00
CA ALA A 334 15.93 -6.79 5.14
C ALA A 334 14.90 -6.51 4.03
N ALA A 335 14.28 -7.55 3.45
CA ALA A 335 13.24 -7.39 2.44
C ALA A 335 12.00 -6.69 3.02
N PHE A 336 11.51 -7.15 4.17
CA PHE A 336 10.36 -6.55 4.83
C PHE A 336 10.65 -5.16 5.43
N GLU A 337 11.82 -4.93 6.02
CA GLU A 337 12.26 -3.59 6.47
C GLU A 337 12.28 -2.60 5.30
N LYS A 338 12.79 -3.01 4.14
CA LYS A 338 12.92 -2.15 2.96
C LYS A 338 11.59 -1.88 2.25
N TYR A 339 10.66 -2.84 2.23
CA TYR A 339 9.46 -2.77 1.39
C TYR A 339 8.16 -2.61 2.14
N VAL A 340 8.07 -3.17 3.34
CA VAL A 340 6.88 -3.14 4.20
C VAL A 340 7.04 -2.14 5.35
N ASP A 341 8.25 -1.59 5.53
CA ASP A 341 8.63 -0.63 6.58
C ASP A 341 8.49 -1.21 8.00
N THR A 342 8.53 -2.53 8.20
CA THR A 342 8.36 -3.17 9.53
C THR A 342 9.59 -3.05 10.43
N THR A 343 9.43 -2.82 11.73
CA THR A 343 10.55 -2.66 12.68
C THR A 343 11.20 -3.98 13.09
N GLU A 344 10.41 -5.03 13.26
CA GLU A 344 10.88 -6.33 13.76
C GLU A 344 10.13 -7.46 13.06
N ILE A 345 10.81 -8.58 12.87
CA ILE A 345 10.22 -9.80 12.30
C ILE A 345 10.74 -10.99 13.08
N THR A 346 9.80 -11.86 13.45
CA THR A 346 10.11 -13.10 14.14
C THR A 346 9.36 -14.23 13.47
N LEU A 347 10.08 -15.27 13.05
CA LEU A 347 9.49 -16.49 12.54
C LEU A 347 9.51 -17.53 13.65
N ALA A 348 8.34 -18.08 13.99
CA ALA A 348 8.23 -19.22 14.88
C ALA A 348 7.83 -20.46 14.06
N VAL A 349 8.55 -21.57 14.21
CA VAL A 349 8.26 -22.83 13.50
C VAL A 349 7.98 -23.96 14.46
N ASP A 350 7.21 -24.92 14.00
CA ASP A 350 6.91 -26.14 14.74
C ASP A 350 8.15 -27.06 14.76
N ALA A 351 8.72 -27.27 15.95
CA ALA A 351 9.87 -28.14 16.19
C ALA A 351 9.48 -29.58 16.57
N ASP A 352 8.24 -30.00 16.26
CA ASP A 352 7.65 -31.29 16.62
C ASP A 352 7.58 -31.54 18.16
N THR A 353 7.66 -30.47 18.97
CA THR A 353 7.57 -30.48 20.43
C THR A 353 6.17 -30.12 20.96
N GLY A 354 5.23 -29.79 20.06
CA GLY A 354 3.90 -29.25 20.40
C GLY A 354 3.88 -27.72 20.61
N PHE A 355 5.03 -27.06 20.48
CA PHE A 355 5.19 -25.62 20.59
C PHE A 355 5.83 -25.05 19.31
N LEU A 356 5.42 -23.84 18.94
CA LEU A 356 6.07 -23.01 17.94
C LEU A 356 7.24 -22.28 18.61
N GLU A 357 8.46 -22.57 18.16
CA GLU A 357 9.70 -21.99 18.70
C GLU A 357 10.27 -20.95 17.72
N SER A 358 10.72 -19.81 18.25
CA SER A 358 11.34 -18.75 17.45
C SER A 358 12.66 -19.20 16.81
N VAL A 359 12.79 -18.99 15.50
CA VAL A 359 13.97 -19.29 14.70
C VAL A 359 14.97 -18.14 14.79
N PHE A 360 16.14 -18.41 15.39
CA PHE A 360 17.32 -17.54 15.44
C PHE A 360 17.02 -16.05 15.73
N THR A 361 16.59 -15.77 16.97
CA THR A 361 16.47 -14.41 17.51
C THR A 361 17.81 -13.92 18.08
N GLU A 362 18.18 -12.64 17.88
CA GLU A 362 19.28 -12.02 18.61
C GLU A 362 18.93 -11.95 20.13
N GLU A 363 19.64 -12.78 20.88
CA GLU A 363 19.86 -12.90 22.34
C GLU A 363 18.77 -12.71 23.41
N ASP A 364 17.55 -12.17 23.20
CA ASP A 364 16.66 -11.90 24.37
C ASP A 364 15.16 -12.20 24.27
N LYS A 365 14.64 -12.76 23.17
CA LYS A 365 13.22 -13.15 23.08
C LYS A 365 13.05 -14.52 22.42
N LYS A 366 13.08 -15.57 23.26
CA LYS A 366 12.58 -16.89 22.87
C LYS A 366 11.06 -16.89 23.03
N ILE A 367 10.36 -16.93 21.90
CA ILE A 367 8.91 -17.04 21.86
C ILE A 367 8.58 -18.52 21.75
N ALA A 368 7.76 -19.02 22.68
CA ALA A 368 7.23 -20.39 22.67
C ALA A 368 5.70 -20.29 22.77
N ILE A 369 5.01 -20.66 21.69
CA ILE A 369 3.55 -20.57 21.60
C ILE A 369 2.97 -21.98 21.43
N PRO A 370 1.96 -22.40 22.21
CA PRO A 370 1.33 -23.70 22.01
C PRO A 370 0.63 -23.77 20.64
N ILE A 371 0.81 -24.87 19.93
CA ILE A 371 0.19 -25.08 18.60
C ILE A 371 -1.35 -25.24 18.72
N ASP A 372 -1.81 -25.83 19.83
CA ASP A 372 -3.22 -26.12 20.11
C ASP A 372 -4.01 -24.92 20.68
N ASP A 373 -3.57 -23.69 20.39
CA ASP A 373 -4.28 -22.49 20.85
C ASP A 373 -5.64 -22.36 20.12
N PRO A 374 -6.76 -22.19 20.85
CA PRO A 374 -8.10 -22.01 20.25
C PRO A 374 -8.18 -20.83 19.26
N CYS A 375 -7.27 -19.85 19.35
CA CYS A 375 -7.09 -18.80 18.35
C CYS A 375 -6.89 -19.36 16.95
N PHE A 376 -5.96 -20.30 16.81
CA PHE A 376 -5.56 -20.80 15.52
C PHE A 376 -6.66 -21.64 14.88
N ASP A 377 -7.39 -22.43 15.67
CA ASP A 377 -8.51 -23.23 15.17
C ASP A 377 -9.62 -22.38 14.54
N VAL A 378 -9.98 -21.25 15.17
CA VAL A 378 -11.00 -20.34 14.64
C VAL A 378 -10.51 -19.68 13.34
N LEU A 379 -9.25 -19.23 13.30
CA LEU A 379 -8.66 -18.63 12.11
C LEU A 379 -8.53 -19.63 10.94
N LEU A 380 -8.16 -20.89 11.23
CA LEU A 380 -8.10 -21.97 10.26
C LEU A 380 -9.49 -22.28 9.67
N ASN A 381 -10.54 -22.28 10.51
CA ASN A 381 -11.92 -22.48 10.05
C ASN A 381 -12.41 -21.31 9.16
N LEU A 382 -11.99 -20.08 9.47
CA LEU A 382 -12.27 -18.88 8.66
C LEU A 382 -11.42 -18.80 7.39
N LYS A 383 -10.41 -19.67 7.23
CA LYS A 383 -9.38 -19.60 6.18
C LYS A 383 -8.68 -18.23 6.14
N HIS A 384 -8.51 -17.62 7.31
CA HIS A 384 -7.93 -16.29 7.44
C HIS A 384 -6.50 -16.40 7.98
N GLN A 385 -5.54 -16.50 7.05
CA GLN A 385 -4.13 -16.79 7.37
C GLN A 385 -3.33 -15.56 7.80
N ILE A 386 -3.73 -14.37 7.34
CA ILE A 386 -3.04 -13.10 7.61
C ILE A 386 -3.92 -12.31 8.58
N VAL A 387 -3.41 -12.00 9.77
CA VAL A 387 -4.17 -11.32 10.81
C VAL A 387 -3.49 -10.00 11.15
N PHE A 388 -4.23 -8.91 10.99
CA PHE A 388 -3.82 -7.58 11.45
C PHE A 388 -4.47 -7.25 12.78
N ARG A 389 -3.82 -6.43 13.60
CA ARG A 389 -4.39 -5.93 14.87
C ARG A 389 -5.75 -5.26 14.66
N SER A 390 -5.91 -4.48 13.58
CA SER A 390 -7.18 -3.84 13.22
C SER A 390 -8.31 -4.84 12.96
N PHE A 391 -8.01 -5.98 12.32
CA PHE A 391 -8.95 -7.07 12.09
C PHE A 391 -9.37 -7.72 13.41
N ALA A 392 -8.41 -8.01 14.29
CA ALA A 392 -8.70 -8.56 15.61
C ALA A 392 -9.62 -7.64 16.45
N GLU A 393 -9.41 -6.32 16.38
CA GLU A 393 -10.18 -5.33 17.13
C GLU A 393 -11.61 -5.09 16.61
N HIS A 394 -11.80 -5.09 15.29
CA HIS A 394 -13.04 -4.59 14.67
C HIS A 394 -13.92 -5.70 14.08
N ASP A 395 -13.37 -6.85 13.70
CA ASP A 395 -14.15 -7.90 13.03
C ASP A 395 -14.99 -8.71 14.03
N TYR A 396 -16.26 -8.93 13.68
CA TYR A 396 -17.21 -9.69 14.50
C TYR A 396 -16.96 -11.21 14.45
N SER A 397 -16.36 -11.71 13.36
CA SER A 397 -16.10 -13.16 13.17
C SER A 397 -15.15 -13.75 14.19
N VAL A 398 -14.26 -12.93 14.78
CA VAL A 398 -13.28 -13.33 15.79
C VAL A 398 -13.65 -12.87 17.20
N GLN A 399 -14.88 -12.41 17.43
CA GLN A 399 -15.30 -11.85 18.73
C GLN A 399 -15.10 -12.84 19.89
N SER A 400 -15.27 -14.15 19.66
CA SER A 400 -15.09 -15.20 20.68
C SER A 400 -13.65 -15.39 21.13
N VAL A 401 -12.67 -15.03 20.28
CA VAL A 401 -11.23 -15.27 20.53
C VAL A 401 -10.41 -13.98 20.47
N ARG A 402 -11.09 -12.82 20.44
CA ARG A 402 -10.45 -11.50 20.34
C ARG A 402 -9.46 -11.25 21.47
N GLY A 403 -9.81 -11.63 22.69
CA GLY A 403 -8.95 -11.44 23.86
C GLY A 403 -7.61 -12.17 23.71
N ASP A 404 -7.69 -13.44 23.32
CA ASP A 404 -6.52 -14.31 23.15
C ASP A 404 -5.65 -13.85 21.96
N LEU A 405 -6.27 -13.41 20.84
CA LEU A 405 -5.54 -12.86 19.69
C LEU A 405 -4.77 -11.57 20.01
N LEU A 406 -5.40 -10.67 20.77
CA LEU A 406 -4.73 -9.43 21.19
C LEU A 406 -3.62 -9.71 22.19
N GLN A 407 -3.84 -10.65 23.13
CA GLN A 407 -2.81 -11.08 24.06
C GLN A 407 -1.61 -11.72 23.36
N LEU A 408 -1.85 -12.54 22.33
CA LEU A 408 -0.80 -13.14 21.50
C LEU A 408 0.02 -12.04 20.81
N LEU A 409 -0.63 -11.09 20.13
CA LEU A 409 0.03 -9.94 19.50
C LEU A 409 0.83 -9.08 20.49
N ASP A 410 0.29 -8.84 21.68
CA ASP A 410 0.97 -8.05 22.73
C ASP A 410 2.18 -8.80 23.29
N SER A 411 2.07 -10.12 23.51
CA SER A 411 3.16 -10.95 24.02
C SER A 411 4.35 -11.02 23.05
N THR A 412 4.08 -10.99 21.75
CA THR A 412 5.09 -11.03 20.69
C THR A 412 5.50 -9.63 20.21
N ASN A 413 4.98 -8.56 20.82
CA ASN A 413 5.19 -7.16 20.41
C ASN A 413 4.94 -6.93 18.90
N SER A 414 3.87 -7.55 18.39
CA SER A 414 3.54 -7.59 16.97
C SER A 414 2.25 -6.83 16.67
N GLU A 415 2.17 -6.23 15.47
CA GLU A 415 0.94 -5.61 14.96
C GLU A 415 0.22 -6.48 13.92
N ALA A 416 0.92 -7.47 13.38
CA ALA A 416 0.36 -8.45 12.46
C ALA A 416 1.07 -9.79 12.58
N PHE A 417 0.41 -10.88 12.17
CA PHE A 417 1.08 -12.15 11.93
C PHE A 417 0.51 -12.87 10.70
N ILE A 418 1.32 -13.75 10.12
CA ILE A 418 0.97 -14.60 8.99
C ILE A 418 1.14 -16.05 9.44
N MET A 419 0.04 -16.80 9.50
CA MET A 419 0.06 -18.23 9.78
C MET A 419 0.47 -19.01 8.55
N LEU A 420 1.48 -19.86 8.67
CA LEU A 420 1.96 -20.73 7.61
C LEU A 420 1.42 -22.13 7.89
N ASN A 421 0.32 -22.50 7.25
CA ASN A 421 -0.35 -23.78 7.46
C ASN A 421 -0.53 -24.60 6.18
N GLU A 422 -0.43 -25.93 6.33
CA GLU A 422 -0.81 -26.92 5.34
C GLU A 422 -2.11 -27.60 5.80
N GLY A 423 -3.24 -27.18 5.24
CA GLY A 423 -4.55 -27.65 5.71
C GLY A 423 -4.81 -27.20 7.16
N ARG A 424 -4.88 -28.16 8.10
CA ARG A 424 -5.02 -27.88 9.55
C ARG A 424 -3.69 -27.92 10.31
N HIS A 425 -2.61 -28.35 9.66
CA HIS A 425 -1.29 -28.43 10.29
C HIS A 425 -0.58 -27.08 10.18
N ILE A 426 -0.19 -26.49 11.31
CA ILE A 426 0.56 -25.22 11.35
C ILE A 426 2.05 -25.55 11.25
N VAL A 427 2.69 -25.10 10.17
CA VAL A 427 4.13 -25.26 9.95
C VAL A 427 4.92 -24.17 10.69
N GLY A 428 4.35 -22.96 10.77
CA GLY A 428 4.92 -21.85 11.50
C GLY A 428 4.05 -20.60 11.50
N VAL A 429 4.49 -19.55 12.18
CA VAL A 429 3.85 -18.24 12.22
C VAL A 429 4.91 -17.16 12.08
N LEU A 430 4.70 -16.24 11.14
CA LEU A 430 5.55 -15.08 10.93
C LEU A 430 4.93 -13.87 11.63
N PHE A 431 5.59 -13.37 12.66
CA PHE A 431 5.21 -12.18 13.42
C PHE A 431 5.85 -10.93 12.83
N LEU A 432 5.05 -9.88 12.66
CA LEU A 432 5.45 -8.59 12.12
C LEU A 432 5.25 -7.51 13.19
N GLY A 433 6.32 -6.81 13.52
CA GLY A 433 6.31 -5.63 14.37
C GLY A 433 5.60 -4.44 13.72
N ALA A 434 5.51 -3.35 14.47
CA ALA A 434 4.91 -2.11 13.98
C ALA A 434 5.61 -1.58 12.73
N LYS A 435 4.88 -0.87 11.87
CA LYS A 435 5.52 -0.13 10.79
C LYS A 435 6.31 1.04 11.37
N THR A 436 7.51 1.30 10.85
CA THR A 436 8.31 2.50 11.14
C THR A 436 7.54 3.79 10.86
N SER A 437 6.63 3.75 9.89
CA SER A 437 5.68 4.85 9.59
C SER A 437 4.60 5.07 10.66
N HIS A 438 4.49 4.22 11.68
CA HIS A 438 3.44 4.21 12.72
C HIS A 438 2.01 4.11 12.15
N ASN A 439 1.88 3.64 10.92
CA ASN A 439 0.59 3.38 10.28
C ASN A 439 0.20 1.92 10.48
N PRO A 440 -1.09 1.61 10.74
CA PRO A 440 -1.55 0.24 10.74
C PRO A 440 -1.40 -0.39 9.35
N PHE A 441 -1.26 -1.72 9.30
CA PHE A 441 -1.31 -2.47 8.04
C PHE A 441 -2.65 -2.23 7.33
N ASN A 442 -2.59 -1.96 6.03
CA ASN A 442 -3.74 -1.59 5.22
C ASN A 442 -4.20 -2.75 4.30
N GLU A 443 -5.32 -2.54 3.60
CA GLU A 443 -5.87 -3.54 2.66
C GLU A 443 -4.90 -3.88 1.51
N TYR A 444 -4.05 -2.92 1.12
CA TYR A 444 -3.02 -3.16 0.12
C TYR A 444 -1.96 -4.15 0.65
N ASP A 445 -1.50 -4.00 1.89
CA ASP A 445 -0.58 -4.94 2.54
C ASP A 445 -1.20 -6.35 2.60
N TYR A 446 -2.49 -6.44 2.94
CA TYR A 446 -3.22 -7.71 2.93
C TYR A 446 -3.17 -8.38 1.55
N LYS A 447 -3.44 -7.63 0.47
CA LYS A 447 -3.38 -8.15 -0.91
C LYS A 447 -1.99 -8.61 -1.28
N VAL A 448 -0.95 -7.86 -0.90
CA VAL A 448 0.44 -8.25 -1.18
C VAL A 448 0.82 -9.50 -0.40
N PHE A 449 0.53 -9.57 0.90
CA PHE A 449 0.83 -10.74 1.70
C PHE A 449 0.08 -11.98 1.23
N THR A 450 -1.18 -11.82 0.80
CA THR A 450 -1.96 -12.93 0.23
C THR A 450 -1.34 -13.41 -1.07
N LYS A 451 -0.88 -12.51 -1.93
CA LYS A 451 -0.18 -12.86 -3.18
C LYS A 451 1.12 -13.62 -2.91
N LEU A 452 1.87 -13.22 -1.87
CA LEU A 452 3.17 -13.78 -1.52
C LEU A 452 3.12 -14.91 -0.50
N TYR A 453 1.92 -15.35 -0.12
CA TYR A 453 1.72 -16.37 0.91
C TYR A 453 2.52 -17.63 0.63
N SER A 454 2.51 -18.13 -0.62
CA SER A 454 3.27 -19.30 -1.03
C SER A 454 4.77 -19.14 -0.79
N ASN A 455 5.33 -17.94 -1.01
CA ASN A 455 6.74 -17.69 -0.79
C ASN A 455 7.08 -17.69 0.71
N PHE A 456 6.22 -17.09 1.55
CA PHE A 456 6.40 -17.14 2.99
C PHE A 456 6.29 -18.57 3.53
N PHE A 457 5.37 -19.36 2.98
CA PHE A 457 5.21 -20.77 3.33
C PHE A 457 6.48 -21.57 3.03
N VAL A 458 7.10 -21.37 1.85
CA VAL A 458 8.37 -22.04 1.48
C VAL A 458 9.48 -21.69 2.47
N VAL A 459 9.61 -20.41 2.85
CA VAL A 459 10.61 -19.98 3.84
C VAL A 459 10.37 -20.66 5.20
N GLY A 460 9.13 -20.65 5.69
CA GLY A 460 8.78 -21.29 6.96
C GLY A 460 9.01 -22.81 6.95
N TYR A 461 8.62 -23.47 5.87
CA TYR A 461 8.83 -24.91 5.70
C TYR A 461 10.32 -25.28 5.65
N TYR A 462 11.13 -24.48 4.95
CA TYR A 462 12.58 -24.69 4.90
C TYR A 462 13.22 -24.51 6.28
N MET A 463 12.85 -23.47 7.02
CA MET A 463 13.33 -23.22 8.38
C MET A 463 12.92 -24.34 9.34
N LYS A 464 11.69 -24.86 9.25
CA LYS A 464 11.23 -26.04 10.03
C LYS A 464 12.16 -27.23 9.79
N ASN A 465 12.48 -27.55 8.54
CA ASN A 465 13.33 -28.69 8.22
C ASN A 465 14.74 -28.56 8.80
N ILE A 466 15.36 -27.37 8.71
CA ILE A 466 16.69 -27.16 9.28
C ILE A 466 16.68 -27.23 10.80
N MET A 467 15.65 -26.67 11.46
CA MET A 467 15.50 -26.76 12.90
C MET A 467 15.43 -28.22 13.35
N ASN A 468 14.63 -29.04 12.66
CA ASN A 468 14.54 -30.48 12.92
C ASN A 468 15.87 -31.22 12.65
N GLU A 469 16.59 -30.88 11.57
CA GLU A 469 17.92 -31.45 11.29
C GLU A 469 18.96 -31.08 12.36
N SER A 470 18.92 -29.85 12.89
CA SER A 470 19.83 -29.39 13.95
C SER A 470 19.64 -30.15 15.27
N VAL A 471 18.40 -30.54 15.58
CA VAL A 471 18.06 -31.39 16.73
C VAL A 471 18.62 -32.80 16.52
N VAL A 472 18.49 -33.36 15.31
CA VAL A 472 19.09 -34.65 14.93
C VAL A 472 20.64 -34.59 14.92
N GLY A 473 21.21 -33.43 14.59
CA GLY A 473 22.65 -33.18 14.56
C GLY A 473 23.34 -33.36 15.91
N THR A 474 22.66 -33.08 17.03
CA THR A 474 23.20 -33.28 18.39
C THR A 474 23.41 -34.77 18.69
N VAL A 475 22.45 -35.62 18.33
CA VAL A 475 22.54 -37.08 18.49
C VAL A 475 23.67 -37.64 17.63
N ASN A 476 23.77 -37.19 16.37
CA ASN A 476 24.87 -37.59 15.48
C ASN A 476 26.25 -37.13 15.99
N ARG A 477 26.33 -35.97 16.63
CA ARG A 477 27.57 -35.46 17.24
C ARG A 477 27.97 -36.29 18.46
N GLU A 478 27.03 -36.67 19.32
CA GLU A 478 27.31 -37.58 20.44
C GLU A 478 27.80 -38.95 19.97
N ILE A 479 27.15 -39.55 18.98
CA ILE A 479 27.57 -40.86 18.44
C ILE A 479 28.95 -40.76 17.77
N ARG A 480 29.24 -39.65 17.09
CA ARG A 480 30.56 -39.41 16.49
C ARG A 480 31.66 -39.24 17.53
N MET A 481 31.41 -38.48 18.60
CA MET A 481 32.35 -38.32 19.72
C MET A 481 32.59 -39.65 20.45
N SER A 482 31.54 -40.43 20.68
CA SER A 482 31.63 -41.81 21.20
C SER A 482 32.52 -42.70 20.32
N SER A 483 32.34 -42.64 19.00
CA SER A 483 33.14 -43.42 18.05
C SER A 483 34.61 -43.01 18.07
N GLN A 484 34.92 -41.72 18.18
CA GLN A 484 36.29 -41.22 18.31
C GLN A 484 36.97 -41.70 19.59
N ILE A 485 36.26 -41.67 20.73
CA ILE A 485 36.77 -42.21 22.01
C ILE A 485 37.13 -43.68 21.85
N ILE A 486 36.22 -44.50 21.30
CA ILE A 486 36.46 -45.95 21.10
C ILE A 486 37.68 -46.19 20.21
N THR A 487 37.76 -45.53 19.04
CA THR A 487 38.88 -45.68 18.10
C THR A 487 40.21 -45.32 18.76
N SER A 488 40.27 -44.22 19.51
CA SER A 488 41.53 -43.79 20.18
C SER A 488 42.05 -44.79 21.22
N ILE A 489 41.14 -45.53 21.88
CA ILE A 489 41.52 -46.58 22.84
C ILE A 489 42.09 -47.80 22.11
N GLN A 490 41.52 -48.13 20.95
CA GLN A 490 41.88 -49.29 20.13
C GLN A 490 43.19 -49.10 19.36
N GLU A 491 43.58 -47.86 19.05
CA GLU A 491 44.89 -47.55 18.46
C GLU A 491 46.04 -47.95 19.41
N ASN A 492 45.79 -47.95 20.73
CA ASN A 492 46.76 -48.33 21.76
C ASN A 492 46.47 -49.71 22.37
N MET A 493 46.26 -50.71 21.51
CA MET A 493 45.98 -52.08 21.89
C MET A 493 47.27 -52.90 22.08
N ASP A 494 47.30 -53.76 23.09
CA ASP A 494 48.47 -54.59 23.41
C ASP A 494 48.45 -55.88 22.58
N TYR A 495 49.04 -55.81 21.38
CA TYR A 495 49.14 -56.98 20.50
C TYR A 495 49.95 -58.12 21.16
N ILE A 496 49.49 -59.35 20.94
CA ILE A 496 50.15 -60.55 21.44
C ILE A 496 51.47 -60.75 20.70
N LYS A 497 52.59 -60.58 21.40
CA LYS A 497 53.94 -60.83 20.87
C LYS A 497 54.41 -62.23 21.27
N ASN A 498 53.83 -63.27 20.68
CA ASN A 498 54.23 -64.67 20.91
C ASN A 498 54.37 -65.41 19.58
N PRO A 499 55.53 -66.05 19.28
CA PRO A 499 55.73 -66.77 18.02
C PRO A 499 54.79 -67.98 17.83
N LYS A 500 54.03 -68.39 18.85
CA LYS A 500 53.04 -69.49 18.78
C LYS A 500 51.59 -69.02 18.63
N ILE A 501 51.29 -67.73 18.73
CA ILE A 501 49.92 -67.19 18.72
C ILE A 501 49.87 -65.98 17.81
N ASP A 502 49.02 -66.04 16.78
CA ASP A 502 48.69 -64.90 15.91
C ASP A 502 47.26 -64.44 16.20
N ALA A 503 47.08 -63.17 16.53
CA ALA A 503 45.81 -62.59 16.92
C ALA A 503 45.64 -61.19 16.31
N GLY A 504 44.50 -60.97 15.66
CA GLY A 504 44.13 -59.69 15.06
C GLY A 504 42.62 -59.46 15.16
N TYR A 505 42.19 -58.27 14.80
CA TYR A 505 40.77 -57.91 14.78
C TYR A 505 40.47 -57.06 13.54
N ARG A 506 39.20 -57.06 13.12
CA ARG A 506 38.70 -56.20 12.06
C ARG A 506 37.35 -55.67 12.45
N MET A 507 37.20 -54.36 12.44
CA MET A 507 35.95 -53.67 12.73
C MET A 507 35.58 -52.81 11.53
N ILE A 508 34.38 -53.02 10.99
CA ILE A 508 33.86 -52.27 9.84
C ILE A 508 32.59 -51.57 10.31
N PRO A 509 32.66 -50.28 10.66
CA PRO A 509 31.48 -49.53 11.06
C PRO A 509 30.58 -49.26 9.85
N ALA A 510 29.27 -49.24 10.05
CA ALA A 510 28.34 -48.78 9.02
C ALA A 510 28.35 -47.25 8.98
N HIS A 511 28.62 -46.65 7.82
CA HIS A 511 28.60 -45.19 7.61
C HIS A 511 29.51 -44.37 8.58
N ASN A 512 30.58 -44.95 9.12
CA ASN A 512 31.45 -44.33 10.14
C ASN A 512 30.69 -43.88 11.41
N ILE A 513 29.54 -44.49 11.71
CA ILE A 513 28.71 -44.17 12.86
C ILE A 513 28.50 -45.46 13.67
N GLY A 514 29.02 -45.46 14.90
CA GLY A 514 28.95 -46.62 15.78
C GLY A 514 30.06 -47.64 15.52
N GLY A 515 30.32 -48.47 16.53
CA GLY A 515 31.35 -49.49 16.54
C GLY A 515 31.25 -50.28 17.85
N GLU A 516 31.58 -51.57 17.80
CA GLU A 516 31.73 -52.35 19.03
C GLU A 516 33.06 -52.03 19.70
N PHE A 517 33.24 -52.43 20.94
CA PHE A 517 34.53 -52.32 21.61
C PHE A 517 35.27 -53.64 21.52
N ILE A 518 36.47 -53.63 20.96
CA ILE A 518 37.38 -54.78 20.98
C ILE A 518 38.74 -54.28 21.47
N ASP A 519 39.28 -54.90 22.51
CA ASP A 519 40.59 -54.59 23.05
C ASP A 519 41.33 -55.87 23.49
N MET A 520 42.66 -55.82 23.40
CA MET A 520 43.56 -56.87 23.87
C MET A 520 44.49 -56.25 24.90
N ILE A 521 44.45 -56.78 26.12
CA ILE A 521 45.25 -56.30 27.25
C ILE A 521 46.21 -57.41 27.66
N ARG A 522 47.48 -57.06 27.80
CA ARG A 522 48.51 -57.95 28.34
C ARG A 522 48.48 -57.88 29.87
N LEU A 523 48.18 -59.00 30.53
CA LEU A 523 48.23 -59.10 31.99
C LEU A 523 49.64 -59.47 32.46
N ASN A 524 50.32 -60.40 31.76
CA ASN A 524 51.74 -60.72 31.96
C ASN A 524 52.34 -61.37 30.70
N ASP A 525 53.57 -61.87 30.77
CA ASP A 525 54.26 -62.48 29.62
C ASP A 525 53.53 -63.70 29.02
N GLN A 526 52.68 -64.38 29.81
CA GLN A 526 52.01 -65.61 29.40
C GLN A 526 50.48 -65.49 29.33
N LYS A 527 49.87 -64.44 29.89
CA LYS A 527 48.42 -64.24 29.98
C LYS A 527 48.02 -62.94 29.31
N HIS A 528 47.08 -63.07 28.38
CA HIS A 528 46.44 -61.95 27.69
C HIS A 528 44.92 -62.05 27.89
N MET A 529 44.25 -60.91 27.93
CA MET A 529 42.80 -60.80 28.08
C MET A 529 42.22 -60.13 26.84
N PHE A 530 41.13 -60.69 26.32
CA PHE A 530 40.34 -60.11 25.25
C PHE A 530 39.08 -59.52 25.84
N ILE A 531 38.78 -58.27 25.50
CA ILE A 531 37.56 -57.59 25.91
C ILE A 531 36.75 -57.30 24.65
N ILE A 532 35.50 -57.76 24.65
CA ILE A 532 34.54 -57.50 23.59
C ILE A 532 33.30 -56.90 24.25
N GLY A 533 32.97 -55.66 23.89
CA GLY A 533 31.86 -54.91 24.47
C GLY A 533 30.86 -54.48 23.41
N ALA A 534 29.57 -54.70 23.70
CA ALA A 534 28.46 -54.27 22.85
C ALA A 534 28.09 -52.80 23.14
N LEU A 535 28.59 -51.88 22.31
CA LEU A 535 28.46 -50.42 22.48
C LEU A 535 27.59 -49.72 21.44
N ASN A 536 27.19 -50.42 20.37
CA ASN A 536 26.38 -49.84 19.29
C ASN A 536 25.15 -49.07 19.80
N GLY A 537 25.05 -47.78 19.43
CA GLY A 537 23.91 -46.91 19.72
C GLY A 537 23.77 -46.39 21.16
N LYS A 538 24.74 -46.67 22.06
CA LYS A 538 24.64 -46.31 23.49
C LYS A 538 25.31 -44.98 23.87
N GLY A 539 25.85 -44.25 22.88
CA GLY A 539 26.40 -42.91 23.05
C GLY A 539 27.69 -42.82 23.89
N ILE A 540 28.00 -41.60 24.33
CA ILE A 540 29.29 -41.27 25.00
C ILE A 540 29.42 -41.98 26.35
N ALA A 541 28.34 -42.07 27.13
CA ALA A 541 28.37 -42.64 28.48
C ALA A 541 28.89 -44.09 28.48
N ALA A 542 28.41 -44.93 27.57
CA ALA A 542 28.84 -46.32 27.47
C ALA A 542 30.30 -46.45 27.00
N SER A 543 30.78 -45.53 26.15
CA SER A 543 32.17 -45.50 25.68
C SER A 543 33.13 -45.15 26.82
N MET A 544 32.75 -44.19 27.67
CA MET A 544 33.52 -43.81 28.86
C MET A 544 33.59 -44.94 29.89
N SER A 545 32.53 -45.72 30.07
CA SER A 545 32.56 -46.90 30.94
C SER A 545 33.61 -47.93 30.49
N MET A 546 33.82 -48.11 29.18
CA MET A 546 34.86 -49.02 28.67
C MET A 546 36.27 -48.47 28.87
N VAL A 547 36.47 -47.15 28.78
CA VAL A 547 37.76 -46.51 29.15
C VAL A 547 38.09 -46.82 30.60
N ILE A 548 37.12 -46.61 31.50
CA ILE A 548 37.28 -46.86 32.93
C ILE A 548 37.58 -48.34 33.17
N LEU A 549 36.84 -49.25 32.53
CA LEU A 549 37.06 -50.70 32.63
C LEU A 549 38.48 -51.09 32.19
N LYS A 550 38.95 -50.58 31.03
CA LYS A 550 40.32 -50.83 30.55
C LYS A 550 41.36 -50.33 31.57
N SER A 551 41.14 -49.16 32.16
CA SER A 551 42.04 -48.59 33.16
C SER A 551 42.08 -49.42 34.46
N ILE A 552 40.92 -49.86 34.95
CA ILE A 552 40.80 -50.73 36.14
C ILE A 552 41.54 -52.04 35.88
N ILE A 553 41.30 -52.69 34.73
CA ILE A 553 41.98 -53.95 34.40
C ILE A 553 43.50 -53.75 34.31
N ARG A 554 43.97 -52.62 33.77
CA ARG A 554 45.42 -52.33 33.73
C ARG A 554 46.04 -52.00 35.08
N THR A 555 45.26 -51.52 36.05
CA THR A 555 45.80 -51.09 37.35
C THR A 555 45.69 -52.20 38.40
N ASP A 556 44.62 -52.98 38.36
CA ASP A 556 44.29 -53.95 39.41
C ASP A 556 44.60 -55.41 39.01
N LEU A 557 44.72 -55.70 37.70
CA LEU A 557 44.88 -57.07 37.17
C LEU A 557 46.16 -57.30 36.35
N ALA A 558 46.78 -56.25 35.81
CA ALA A 558 48.08 -56.30 35.13
C ALA A 558 49.19 -55.84 36.11
#